data_AF-A0A2V2BNQ9-F1
#
_entry.id   AF-A0A2V2BNQ9-F1
#
_cell.length_a   1.000
_cell.length_b   1.000
_cell.length_c   1.000
_cell.angle_alpha   90.00
_cell.angle_beta   90.00
_cell.angle_gamma   90.00
#
_symmetry.space_group_name_H-M   'P 1'
#
loop_
_entity.id
_entity.type
_entity.pdbx_description
1 polymer ?
#
loop_
_entity_poly.entity_id
_entity_poly.type
_entity_poly.pdbx_seq_one_letter_code
_entity_poly.pdbx_strand_id
1 'polypeptide(L)'
;MNKHFHDADEQMRKLEETKRLKSSEDKQVSSEVFDDKTLKVLYKLAKQGYINTLNGVISTGKEANVFYGYDDDMMPVAVKIYRVVTLDFKKIKEYIAGDPRFKTHGNKTRQIINTWTNKEFKNLSRLYNLGLRVPEPYTSLENVLIMEYLDKSEDDHSAAPPLNKVKLKDPKIVFDEIINFIDKCYNEADLVHGDLSQYNILLSHNHPYVIDLSQATLRSNPSSRMLLERDIKNIIYDAKKYKLNLSYDDILNRVLNG
;
A
#
# COMPACT_ATOMS: atom_id res chain seq x y z
N MET A 1 -34.64 15.50 -16.87
CA MET A 1 -33.30 15.44 -17.50
C MET A 1 -32.37 16.26 -16.61
N ASN A 2 -31.58 15.58 -15.77
CA ASN A 2 -31.09 16.11 -14.48
C ASN A 2 -29.83 16.99 -14.62
N LYS A 3 -29.93 18.23 -14.13
CA LYS A 3 -28.86 19.22 -13.95
C LYS A 3 -27.61 18.68 -13.21
N HIS A 4 -27.76 17.58 -12.47
CA HIS A 4 -26.70 16.95 -11.66
C HIS A 4 -25.66 16.12 -12.43
N PHE A 5 -25.94 15.71 -13.67
CA PHE A 5 -24.93 15.03 -14.50
C PHE A 5 -23.89 16.01 -15.07
N HIS A 6 -24.28 17.26 -15.26
CA HIS A 6 -23.43 18.28 -15.89
C HIS A 6 -22.31 18.79 -14.96
N ASP A 7 -22.52 18.71 -13.65
CA ASP A 7 -21.60 19.25 -12.62
C ASP A 7 -20.44 18.28 -12.31
N ALA A 8 -20.68 16.97 -12.42
CA ALA A 8 -19.64 15.95 -12.26
C ALA A 8 -18.72 15.91 -13.49
N ASP A 9 -19.25 16.04 -14.70
CA ASP A 9 -18.46 16.20 -15.91
C ASP A 9 -17.68 17.51 -15.92
N GLU A 10 -18.20 18.58 -15.29
CA GLU A 10 -17.49 19.86 -15.15
C GLU A 10 -16.41 19.81 -14.08
N GLN A 11 -16.62 19.13 -12.93
CA GLN A 11 -15.57 18.88 -11.94
C GLN A 11 -14.52 17.89 -12.44
N MET A 12 -14.91 16.90 -13.24
CA MET A 12 -14.02 15.95 -13.90
C MET A 12 -13.23 16.63 -15.01
N ARG A 13 -13.86 17.50 -15.82
CA ARG A 13 -13.16 18.40 -16.75
C ARG A 13 -12.25 19.35 -15.99
N LYS A 14 -12.67 19.90 -14.85
CA LYS A 14 -11.81 20.73 -14.00
C LYS A 14 -10.65 19.94 -13.43
N LEU A 15 -10.81 18.67 -13.03
CA LEU A 15 -9.72 17.76 -12.64
C LEU A 15 -8.81 17.41 -13.83
N GLU A 16 -9.37 17.27 -15.04
CA GLU A 16 -8.65 17.09 -16.30
C GLU A 16 -7.98 18.37 -16.83
N GLU A 17 -8.48 19.55 -16.45
CA GLU A 17 -7.98 20.89 -16.81
C GLU A 17 -6.99 21.43 -15.77
N THR A 18 -7.16 21.16 -14.47
CA THR A 18 -6.16 21.40 -13.41
C THR A 18 -5.01 20.40 -13.47
N LYS A 19 -5.20 19.29 -14.19
CA LYS A 19 -4.16 18.41 -14.72
C LYS A 19 -3.26 19.21 -15.68
N ARG A 20 -2.37 20.04 -15.12
CA ARG A 20 -1.04 20.31 -15.70
C ARG A 20 -0.23 19.00 -15.67
N LEU A 21 -0.69 17.98 -16.40
CA LEU A 21 0.05 16.74 -16.64
C LEU A 21 1.21 17.08 -17.56
N LYS A 22 2.36 17.37 -16.95
CA LYS A 22 3.57 17.82 -17.66
C LYS A 22 4.27 16.69 -18.42
N SER A 23 3.82 15.43 -18.33
CA SER A 23 4.45 14.29 -19.03
C SER A 23 3.46 13.43 -19.82
N SER A 24 3.93 12.78 -20.90
CA SER A 24 3.15 11.81 -21.67
C SER A 24 2.86 10.51 -20.90
N GLU A 25 3.71 10.17 -19.93
CA GLU A 25 3.57 9.00 -19.06
C GLU A 25 2.34 9.12 -18.15
N ASP A 26 2.11 10.31 -17.59
CA ASP A 26 0.93 10.57 -16.74
C ASP A 26 -0.40 10.39 -17.49
N LYS A 27 -0.43 10.74 -18.79
CA LYS A 27 -1.61 10.56 -19.64
C LYS A 27 -1.91 9.09 -19.93
N GLN A 28 -0.87 8.28 -20.15
CA GLN A 28 -1.01 6.85 -20.39
C GLN A 28 -1.52 6.13 -19.14
N VAL A 29 -0.93 6.41 -17.97
CA VAL A 29 -1.35 5.84 -16.69
C VAL A 29 -2.79 6.23 -16.35
N SER A 30 -3.21 7.46 -16.70
CA SER A 30 -4.59 7.91 -16.51
C SER A 30 -5.63 7.16 -17.37
N SER A 31 -5.23 6.46 -18.44
CA SER A 31 -6.17 5.70 -19.27
C SER A 31 -6.36 4.25 -18.79
N GLU A 32 -5.38 3.72 -18.06
CA GLU A 32 -5.33 2.29 -17.68
C GLU A 32 -6.10 1.94 -16.39
N VAL A 33 -6.30 2.91 -15.49
CA VAL A 33 -6.94 2.68 -14.17
C VAL A 33 -8.28 3.39 -13.97
N PHE A 34 -8.59 4.40 -14.79
CA PHE A 34 -9.78 5.24 -14.63
C PHE A 34 -10.92 4.82 -15.57
N ASP A 35 -11.42 3.60 -15.40
CA ASP A 35 -12.70 3.26 -16.01
C ASP A 35 -13.88 4.00 -15.34
N ASP A 36 -15.03 4.08 -16.02
CA ASP A 36 -16.22 4.81 -15.57
C ASP A 36 -16.65 4.47 -14.13
N LYS A 37 -16.39 3.24 -13.67
CA LYS A 37 -16.78 2.82 -12.32
C LYS A 37 -15.76 3.29 -11.29
N THR A 38 -14.46 3.21 -11.58
CA THR A 38 -13.41 3.80 -10.72
C THR A 38 -13.64 5.32 -10.59
N LEU A 39 -14.02 5.99 -11.67
CA LEU A 39 -14.35 7.43 -11.64
C LEU A 39 -15.53 7.74 -10.72
N LYS A 40 -16.60 6.94 -10.78
CA LYS A 40 -17.74 7.07 -9.85
C LYS A 40 -17.34 6.85 -8.38
N VAL A 41 -16.42 5.93 -8.13
CA VAL A 41 -15.87 5.67 -6.78
C VAL A 41 -15.10 6.88 -6.28
N LEU A 42 -14.19 7.42 -7.08
CA LEU A 42 -13.42 8.62 -6.74
C LEU A 42 -14.33 9.83 -6.48
N TYR A 43 -15.36 10.03 -7.32
CA TYR A 43 -16.35 11.09 -7.09
C TYR A 43 -17.10 10.94 -5.77
N LYS A 44 -17.44 9.70 -5.39
CA LYS A 44 -18.09 9.43 -4.09
C LYS A 44 -17.14 9.74 -2.93
N LEU A 45 -15.87 9.36 -3.03
CA LEU A 45 -14.85 9.67 -2.02
C LEU A 45 -14.59 11.17 -1.90
N ALA A 46 -14.62 11.90 -3.02
CA ALA A 46 -14.51 13.34 -3.04
C ALA A 46 -15.68 14.03 -2.33
N LYS A 47 -16.91 13.58 -2.59
CA LYS A 47 -18.10 14.07 -1.84
C LYS A 47 -18.06 13.79 -0.34
N GLN A 48 -17.26 12.83 0.09
CA GLN A 48 -17.08 12.47 1.48
C GLN A 48 -15.90 13.21 2.14
N GLY A 49 -15.19 14.06 1.37
CA GLY A 49 -14.07 14.87 1.83
C GLY A 49 -12.71 14.17 1.86
N TYR A 50 -12.63 12.91 1.43
CA TYR A 50 -11.36 12.16 1.48
C TYR A 50 -10.40 12.51 0.32
N ILE A 51 -10.89 13.08 -0.78
CA ILE A 51 -10.06 13.51 -1.91
C ILE A 51 -10.70 14.75 -2.55
N ASN A 52 -10.01 15.88 -2.49
CA ASN A 52 -10.37 17.07 -3.25
C ASN A 52 -9.71 17.07 -4.64
N THR A 53 -8.41 16.82 -4.68
CA THR A 53 -7.61 16.87 -5.91
C THR A 53 -6.74 15.62 -6.04
N LEU A 54 -6.73 15.02 -7.23
CA LEU A 54 -5.82 13.91 -7.56
C LEU A 54 -4.69 14.43 -8.46
N ASN A 55 -3.48 14.41 -7.93
CA ASN A 55 -2.26 14.87 -8.56
C ASN A 55 -1.47 13.68 -9.15
N GLY A 56 -0.29 13.99 -9.70
CA GLY A 56 0.54 13.06 -10.48
C GLY A 56 0.81 11.69 -9.84
N VAL A 57 1.30 10.78 -10.66
CA VAL A 57 1.56 9.39 -10.26
C VAL A 57 2.78 9.32 -9.33
N ILE A 58 2.61 8.70 -8.17
CA ILE A 58 3.72 8.39 -7.24
C ILE A 58 4.42 7.11 -7.69
N SER A 59 3.63 6.08 -7.99
CA SER A 59 4.15 4.75 -8.33
C SER A 59 3.21 4.03 -9.29
N THR A 60 3.79 3.35 -10.28
CA THR A 60 3.08 2.43 -11.16
C THR A 60 3.45 1.00 -10.83
N GLY A 61 2.44 0.16 -10.68
CA GLY A 61 2.61 -1.26 -10.36
C GLY A 61 1.79 -2.13 -11.30
N LYS A 62 2.12 -3.43 -11.30
CA LYS A 62 1.38 -4.45 -12.06
C LYS A 62 -0.07 -4.58 -11.59
N GLU A 63 -0.30 -4.35 -10.30
CA GLU A 63 -1.58 -4.65 -9.64
C GLU A 63 -2.33 -3.38 -9.23
N ALA A 64 -1.63 -2.30 -8.93
CA ALA A 64 -2.18 -1.01 -8.57
C ALA A 64 -1.27 0.13 -9.01
N ASN A 65 -1.85 1.32 -9.15
CA ASN A 65 -1.11 2.57 -9.27
C ASN A 65 -1.39 3.42 -8.03
N VAL A 66 -0.39 4.19 -7.58
CA VAL A 66 -0.51 5.09 -6.44
C VAL A 66 -0.38 6.52 -6.95
N PHE A 67 -1.33 7.38 -6.57
CA PHE A 67 -1.40 8.78 -6.96
C PHE A 67 -1.23 9.65 -5.73
N TYR A 68 -0.63 10.82 -5.93
CA TYR A 68 -0.62 11.88 -4.93
C TYR A 68 -1.95 12.61 -4.98
N GLY A 69 -2.42 13.16 -3.87
CA GLY A 69 -3.62 13.97 -3.83
C GLY A 69 -3.69 14.85 -2.59
N TYR A 70 -4.76 15.61 -2.50
CA TYR A 70 -5.15 16.36 -1.31
C TYR A 70 -6.58 16.00 -0.92
N ASP A 71 -6.86 15.97 0.37
CA ASP A 71 -8.24 15.93 0.90
C ASP A 71 -8.87 17.34 0.93
N ASP A 72 -10.07 17.46 1.50
CA ASP A 72 -10.79 18.75 1.58
C ASP A 72 -10.12 19.77 2.53
N ASP A 73 -9.29 19.30 3.46
CA ASP A 73 -8.50 20.15 4.37
C ASP A 73 -7.13 20.52 3.78
N MET A 74 -6.89 20.19 2.51
CA MET A 74 -5.63 20.38 1.79
C MET A 74 -4.45 19.60 2.39
N MET A 75 -4.73 18.52 3.12
CA MET A 75 -3.71 17.61 3.63
C MET A 75 -3.32 16.57 2.58
N PRO A 76 -2.02 16.25 2.44
CA PRO A 76 -1.56 15.32 1.42
C PRO A 76 -2.03 13.89 1.69
N VAL A 77 -2.53 13.23 0.64
CA VAL A 77 -3.00 11.84 0.69
C VAL A 77 -2.40 11.00 -0.42
N ALA A 78 -2.19 9.71 -0.14
CA ALA A 78 -1.84 8.70 -1.14
C ALA A 78 -3.09 7.93 -1.54
N VAL A 79 -3.37 7.88 -2.86
CA VAL A 79 -4.54 7.20 -3.42
C VAL A 79 -4.08 6.00 -4.23
N LYS A 80 -4.21 4.80 -3.65
CA LYS A 80 -3.89 3.53 -4.29
C LYS A 80 -5.11 3.00 -5.04
N ILE A 81 -5.01 2.91 -6.36
CA ILE A 81 -6.07 2.41 -7.25
C ILE A 81 -5.64 1.07 -7.82
N TYR A 82 -6.34 0.01 -7.43
CA TYR A 82 -6.17 -1.33 -7.95
C TYR A 82 -6.69 -1.45 -9.38
N ARG A 83 -5.88 -2.06 -10.25
CA ARG A 83 -6.20 -2.30 -11.66
C ARG A 83 -7.31 -3.34 -11.77
N VAL A 84 -8.35 -3.02 -12.53
CA VAL A 84 -9.49 -3.93 -12.76
C VAL A 84 -9.16 -5.02 -13.77
N VAL A 85 -8.20 -4.78 -14.65
CA VAL A 85 -7.72 -5.74 -15.65
C VAL A 85 -6.28 -6.10 -15.30
N THR A 86 -6.08 -7.13 -14.48
CA THR A 86 -4.73 -7.66 -14.17
C THR A 86 -4.57 -9.07 -14.75
N LEU A 87 -3.36 -9.41 -15.16
CA LEU A 87 -3.07 -10.68 -15.84
C LEU A 87 -3.02 -11.91 -14.88
N ASP A 88 -2.96 -11.68 -13.56
CA ASP A 88 -2.66 -12.71 -12.55
C ASP A 88 -3.81 -12.97 -11.53
N PHE A 89 -5.07 -12.95 -11.99
CA PHE A 89 -6.25 -13.22 -11.13
C PHE A 89 -6.19 -14.53 -10.32
N LYS A 90 -5.43 -15.52 -10.78
CA LYS A 90 -5.24 -16.79 -10.04
C LYS A 90 -4.49 -16.56 -8.73
N LYS A 91 -3.38 -15.81 -8.75
CA LYS A 91 -2.60 -15.51 -7.54
C LYS A 91 -3.40 -14.71 -6.52
N ILE A 92 -4.17 -13.73 -6.99
CA ILE A 92 -5.04 -12.91 -6.13
C ILE A 92 -6.04 -13.81 -5.38
N LYS A 93 -6.67 -14.76 -6.09
CA LYS A 93 -7.61 -15.71 -5.48
C LYS A 93 -6.94 -16.59 -4.44
N GLU A 94 -5.72 -17.07 -4.67
CA GLU A 94 -4.97 -17.90 -3.72
C GLU A 94 -4.71 -17.15 -2.41
N TYR A 95 -4.28 -15.88 -2.49
CA TYR A 95 -4.03 -15.04 -1.31
C TYR A 95 -5.28 -14.66 -0.51
N ILE A 96 -6.44 -14.58 -1.16
CA ILE A 96 -7.72 -14.30 -0.49
C ILE A 96 -8.31 -15.59 0.09
N ALA A 97 -8.26 -16.70 -0.64
CA ALA A 97 -8.85 -17.98 -0.22
C ALA A 97 -8.25 -18.52 1.08
N GLY A 98 -6.97 -18.22 1.34
CA GLY A 98 -6.29 -18.61 2.58
C GLY A 98 -6.66 -17.79 3.82
N ASP A 99 -7.50 -16.76 3.70
CA ASP A 99 -7.85 -15.86 4.81
C ASP A 99 -9.35 -15.96 5.15
N PRO A 100 -9.72 -16.57 6.29
CA PRO A 100 -11.12 -16.80 6.67
C PRO A 100 -11.92 -15.52 6.91
N ARG A 101 -11.24 -14.36 7.10
CA ARG A 101 -11.87 -13.04 7.25
C ARG A 101 -12.52 -12.58 5.94
N PHE A 102 -12.15 -13.18 4.82
CA PHE A 102 -12.59 -12.80 3.48
C PHE A 102 -13.17 -14.02 2.77
N LYS A 103 -14.50 -14.13 2.82
CA LYS A 103 -15.22 -15.08 1.98
C LYS A 103 -15.04 -14.67 0.51
N THR A 104 -14.60 -15.61 -0.32
CA THR A 104 -14.54 -15.46 -1.78
C THR A 104 -15.95 -15.38 -2.37
N HIS A 105 -16.57 -14.21 -2.25
CA HIS A 105 -17.90 -13.98 -2.83
C HIS A 105 -17.76 -13.69 -4.32
N GLY A 106 -17.94 -14.73 -5.13
CA GLY A 106 -18.22 -14.61 -6.55
C GLY A 106 -17.01 -14.75 -7.50
N ASN A 107 -17.33 -15.04 -8.76
CA ASN A 107 -16.36 -15.20 -9.85
C ASN A 107 -16.04 -13.89 -10.56
N LYS A 108 -16.65 -12.78 -10.14
CA LYS A 108 -16.52 -11.49 -10.83
C LYS A 108 -15.28 -10.76 -10.32
N THR A 109 -14.34 -10.50 -11.23
CA THR A 109 -13.10 -9.74 -11.04
C THR A 109 -13.18 -8.57 -10.06
N ARG A 110 -14.20 -7.70 -10.16
CA ARG A 110 -14.33 -6.55 -9.25
C ARG A 110 -14.63 -6.89 -7.80
N GLN A 111 -15.38 -7.95 -7.54
CA GLN A 111 -15.67 -8.38 -6.17
C GLN A 111 -14.38 -8.87 -5.49
N ILE A 112 -13.54 -9.57 -6.26
CA ILE A 112 -12.22 -10.03 -5.81
C ILE A 112 -11.33 -8.83 -5.48
N ILE A 113 -11.27 -7.84 -6.38
CA ILE A 113 -10.47 -6.63 -6.17
C ILE A 113 -10.98 -5.84 -4.96
N ASN A 114 -12.29 -5.63 -4.83
CA ASN A 114 -12.87 -4.96 -3.67
C ASN A 114 -12.54 -5.71 -2.36
N THR A 115 -12.60 -7.04 -2.38
CA THR A 115 -12.18 -7.86 -1.23
C THR A 115 -10.70 -7.65 -0.92
N TRP A 116 -9.85 -7.54 -1.94
CA TRP A 116 -8.42 -7.34 -1.80
C TRP A 116 -8.06 -5.96 -1.26
N THR A 117 -8.68 -4.90 -1.79
CA THR A 117 -8.54 -3.53 -1.31
C THR A 117 -8.98 -3.42 0.14
N ASN A 118 -10.12 -4.03 0.51
CA ASN A 118 -10.57 -4.09 1.90
C ASN A 118 -9.62 -4.91 2.80
N LYS A 119 -8.96 -5.93 2.25
CA LYS A 119 -7.97 -6.72 2.98
C LYS A 119 -6.75 -5.87 3.34
N GLU A 120 -6.21 -5.12 2.37
CA GLU A 120 -5.11 -4.20 2.64
C GLU A 120 -5.50 -3.14 3.66
N PHE A 121 -6.67 -2.49 3.49
CA PHE A 121 -7.19 -1.51 4.45
C PHE A 121 -7.22 -2.08 5.87
N LYS A 122 -7.82 -3.25 6.06
CA LYS A 122 -7.93 -3.90 7.39
C LYS A 122 -6.57 -4.29 7.98
N ASN A 123 -5.64 -4.75 7.14
CA ASN A 123 -4.29 -5.10 7.60
C ASN A 123 -3.52 -3.84 8.01
N LEU A 124 -3.58 -2.77 7.21
CA LEU A 124 -3.02 -1.45 7.58
C LEU A 124 -3.63 -0.96 8.89
N SER A 125 -4.95 -0.99 9.04
CA SER A 125 -5.62 -0.50 10.25
C SER A 125 -5.18 -1.30 11.47
N ARG A 126 -5.03 -2.62 11.33
CA ARG A 126 -4.56 -3.49 12.42
C ARG A 126 -3.15 -3.10 12.88
N LEU A 127 -2.23 -2.89 11.94
CA LEU A 127 -0.84 -2.56 12.27
C LEU A 127 -0.70 -1.13 12.78
N TYR A 128 -1.39 -0.17 12.17
CA TYR A 128 -1.42 1.23 12.61
C TYR A 128 -1.94 1.35 14.05
N ASN A 129 -3.04 0.65 14.39
CA ASN A 129 -3.60 0.65 15.75
C ASN A 129 -2.67 0.02 16.81
N LEU A 130 -1.68 -0.79 16.39
CA LEU A 130 -0.62 -1.32 17.26
C LEU A 130 0.60 -0.37 17.35
N GLY A 131 0.53 0.80 16.73
CA GLY A 131 1.63 1.77 16.68
C GLY A 131 2.78 1.35 15.77
N LEU A 132 2.55 0.43 14.82
CA LEU A 132 3.55 0.06 13.83
C LEU A 132 3.61 1.09 12.72
N ARG A 133 4.81 1.32 12.20
CA ARG A 133 5.06 2.26 11.10
C ARG A 133 4.58 1.70 9.77
N VAL A 134 3.32 1.99 9.48
CA VAL A 134 2.63 1.79 8.21
C VAL A 134 1.89 3.09 7.88
N PRO A 135 1.56 3.39 6.61
CA PRO A 135 0.70 4.52 6.30
C PRO A 135 -0.63 4.41 7.03
N GLU A 136 -1.09 5.49 7.67
CA GLU A 136 -2.43 5.54 8.26
C GLU A 136 -3.50 5.31 7.18
N PRO A 137 -4.36 4.28 7.28
CA PRO A 137 -5.40 4.06 6.31
C PRO A 137 -6.64 4.91 6.64
N TYR A 138 -7.01 5.82 5.74
CA TYR A 138 -8.17 6.69 5.94
C TYR A 138 -9.48 6.02 5.51
N THR A 139 -9.53 5.43 4.32
CA THR A 139 -10.73 4.73 3.83
C THR A 139 -10.44 3.81 2.66
N SER A 140 -11.32 2.84 2.42
CA SER A 140 -11.33 2.04 1.20
C SER A 140 -12.74 1.93 0.61
N LEU A 141 -12.85 2.06 -0.71
CA LEU A 141 -14.09 1.87 -1.44
C LEU A 141 -13.82 1.20 -2.78
N GLU A 142 -14.44 0.04 -3.00
CA GLU A 142 -14.23 -0.78 -4.21
C GLU A 142 -12.74 -1.02 -4.46
N ASN A 143 -12.19 -0.53 -5.57
CA ASN A 143 -10.79 -0.71 -5.95
C ASN A 143 -9.86 0.44 -5.52
N VAL A 144 -10.35 1.36 -4.67
CA VAL A 144 -9.59 2.53 -4.22
C VAL A 144 -9.33 2.46 -2.71
N LEU A 145 -8.08 2.67 -2.32
CA LEU A 145 -7.62 2.83 -0.95
C LEU A 145 -6.99 4.23 -0.82
N ILE A 146 -7.42 4.98 0.19
CA ILE A 146 -6.84 6.27 0.55
C ILE A 146 -6.13 6.11 1.89
N MET A 147 -4.89 6.57 1.96
CA MET A 147 -4.03 6.47 3.13
C MET A 147 -3.11 7.67 3.22
N GLU A 148 -2.40 7.77 4.34
CA GLU A 148 -1.34 8.73 4.60
C GLU A 148 -0.34 8.78 3.43
N TYR A 149 -0.05 10.01 2.99
CA TYR A 149 1.08 10.25 2.12
C TYR A 149 2.35 10.36 2.98
N LEU A 150 3.30 9.45 2.75
CA LEU A 150 4.59 9.50 3.39
C LEU A 150 5.54 10.36 2.58
N ASP A 151 5.89 11.53 3.10
CA ASP A 151 6.98 12.35 2.60
C ASP A 151 8.33 11.85 3.11
N LYS A 152 9.39 12.26 2.41
CA LYS A 152 10.75 11.83 2.72
C LYS A 152 11.27 12.48 4.01
N SER A 153 10.97 13.75 4.25
CA SER A 153 11.31 14.48 5.48
C SER A 153 10.58 15.82 5.55
N GLU A 154 10.58 16.45 6.72
CA GLU A 154 10.05 17.81 6.94
C GLU A 154 10.53 18.85 5.91
N ASP A 155 11.79 18.77 5.46
CA ASP A 155 12.37 19.70 4.47
C ASP A 155 12.20 19.25 3.00
N ASP A 156 11.70 18.02 2.77
CA ASP A 156 11.60 17.41 1.44
C ASP A 156 10.29 16.61 1.34
N HIS A 157 9.24 17.32 0.90
CA HIS A 157 7.89 16.75 0.75
C HIS A 157 7.71 15.83 -0.47
N SER A 158 8.80 15.44 -1.14
CA SER A 158 8.75 14.38 -2.15
C SER A 158 8.43 13.03 -1.51
N ALA A 159 7.90 12.10 -2.32
CA ALA A 159 7.45 10.82 -1.82
C ALA A 159 8.61 10.04 -1.17
N ALA A 160 8.35 9.44 -0.02
CA ALA A 160 9.32 8.64 0.71
C ALA A 160 9.91 7.55 -0.21
N PRO A 161 11.25 7.55 -0.42
CA PRO A 161 11.87 6.60 -1.35
C PRO A 161 11.87 5.18 -0.78
N PRO A 162 11.73 4.15 -1.63
CA PRO A 162 11.88 2.76 -1.20
C PRO A 162 13.33 2.48 -0.77
N LEU A 163 13.50 1.62 0.23
CA LEU A 163 14.79 1.30 0.86
C LEU A 163 15.87 0.88 -0.16
N ASN A 164 15.46 0.24 -1.26
CA ASN A 164 16.37 -0.14 -2.33
C ASN A 164 17.08 1.05 -3.01
N LYS A 165 16.43 2.22 -3.05
CA LYS A 165 16.95 3.46 -3.64
C LYS A 165 17.66 4.38 -2.63
N VAL A 166 17.69 4.01 -1.35
CA VAL A 166 18.24 4.87 -0.29
C VAL A 166 19.66 4.45 0.09
N LYS A 167 20.43 5.44 0.60
CA LYS A 167 21.64 5.23 1.39
C LYS A 167 21.31 5.61 2.83
N LEU A 168 21.49 4.67 3.75
CA LEU A 168 21.16 4.87 5.16
C LEU A 168 22.34 5.52 5.90
N LYS A 169 22.03 6.48 6.77
CA LYS A 169 23.01 7.08 7.69
C LYS A 169 23.38 6.10 8.80
N ASP A 170 22.36 5.50 9.43
CA ASP A 170 22.52 4.45 10.42
C ASP A 170 21.74 3.20 9.97
N PRO A 171 22.37 2.32 9.18
CA PRO A 171 21.73 1.09 8.75
C PRO A 171 21.30 0.21 9.94
N LYS A 172 22.08 0.17 11.03
CA LYS A 172 21.81 -0.75 12.13
C LYS A 172 20.48 -0.42 12.79
N ILE A 173 20.26 0.85 13.11
CA ILE A 173 18.98 1.32 13.69
C ILE A 173 17.81 0.96 12.80
N VAL A 174 17.90 1.23 11.49
CA VAL A 174 16.79 0.97 10.55
C VAL A 174 16.48 -0.53 10.46
N PHE A 175 17.50 -1.39 10.40
CA PHE A 175 17.27 -2.85 10.36
C PHE A 175 16.76 -3.40 11.68
N ASP A 176 17.19 -2.85 12.82
CA ASP A 176 16.62 -3.21 14.14
C ASP A 176 15.13 -2.82 14.22
N GLU A 177 14.73 -1.67 13.66
CA GLU A 177 13.33 -1.26 13.56
C GLU A 177 12.51 -2.18 12.62
N ILE A 178 13.09 -2.63 11.50
CA ILE A 178 12.45 -3.60 10.60
C ILE A 178 12.26 -4.96 11.29
N ILE A 179 13.28 -5.45 12.02
CA ILE A 179 13.16 -6.72 12.76
C ILE A 179 12.10 -6.61 13.86
N ASN A 180 12.06 -5.48 14.57
CA ASN A 180 11.03 -5.21 15.56
C ASN A 180 9.63 -5.14 14.93
N PHE A 181 9.51 -4.58 13.72
CA PHE A 181 8.25 -4.61 12.98
C PHE A 181 7.82 -6.05 12.67
N ILE A 182 8.72 -6.91 12.18
CA ILE A 182 8.42 -8.33 11.87
C ILE A 182 7.92 -9.05 13.13
N ASP A 183 8.61 -8.87 14.24
CA ASP A 183 8.28 -9.46 15.55
C ASP A 183 6.87 -9.07 16.00
N LYS A 184 6.58 -7.77 16.08
CA LYS A 184 5.27 -7.27 16.47
C LYS A 184 4.16 -7.62 15.47
N CYS A 185 4.46 -7.60 14.18
CA CYS A 185 3.51 -8.01 13.15
C CYS A 185 3.11 -9.48 13.36
N TYR A 186 4.07 -10.35 13.69
CA TYR A 186 3.82 -11.77 13.92
C TYR A 186 3.12 -12.05 15.26
N ASN A 187 3.58 -11.44 16.35
CA ASN A 187 3.17 -11.79 17.71
C ASN A 187 2.00 -10.96 18.24
N GLU A 188 1.93 -9.66 17.90
CA GLU A 188 0.85 -8.78 18.36
C GLU A 188 -0.26 -8.64 17.32
N ALA A 189 0.11 -8.61 16.03
CA ALA A 189 -0.85 -8.43 14.94
C ALA A 189 -1.33 -9.74 14.30
N ASP A 190 -0.86 -10.92 14.73
CA ASP A 190 -1.13 -12.22 14.11
C ASP A 190 -1.02 -12.20 12.58
N LEU A 191 -0.07 -11.45 12.03
CA LEU A 191 0.12 -11.26 10.60
C LEU A 191 1.55 -11.61 10.19
N VAL A 192 1.66 -12.12 8.98
CA VAL A 192 2.93 -12.24 8.25
C VAL A 192 2.77 -11.42 6.98
N HIS A 193 3.71 -10.51 6.71
CA HIS A 193 3.67 -9.68 5.51
C HIS A 193 3.60 -10.53 4.24
N GLY A 194 4.43 -11.57 4.18
CA GLY A 194 4.40 -12.56 3.10
C GLY A 194 4.80 -11.99 1.75
N ASP A 195 5.58 -10.91 1.72
CA ASP A 195 6.36 -10.37 0.58
C ASP A 195 7.27 -9.21 1.03
N LEU A 196 7.84 -9.31 2.23
CA LEU A 196 8.63 -8.20 2.78
C LEU A 196 10.01 -8.16 2.12
N SER A 197 10.41 -6.98 1.66
CA SER A 197 11.72 -6.71 1.07
C SER A 197 11.97 -5.18 1.01
N GLN A 198 13.19 -4.78 0.65
CA GLN A 198 13.58 -3.38 0.41
C GLN A 198 12.75 -2.62 -0.64
N TYR A 199 11.89 -3.30 -1.41
CA TYR A 199 10.97 -2.66 -2.37
C TYR A 199 9.66 -2.21 -1.71
N ASN A 200 9.25 -2.88 -0.63
CA ASN A 200 7.99 -2.65 0.09
C ASN A 200 8.22 -1.95 1.45
N ILE A 201 9.40 -1.35 1.62
CA ILE A 201 9.77 -0.54 2.79
C ILE A 201 10.16 0.84 2.27
N LEU A 202 9.40 1.87 2.66
CA LEU A 202 9.72 3.26 2.39
C LEU A 202 10.52 3.86 3.54
N LEU A 203 11.42 4.79 3.24
CA LEU A 203 12.12 5.55 4.27
C LEU A 203 11.53 6.97 4.37
N SER A 204 10.73 7.20 5.41
CA SER A 204 10.14 8.50 5.74
C SER A 204 10.75 8.98 7.05
N HIS A 205 11.22 10.23 7.09
CA HIS A 205 11.83 10.84 8.27
C HIS A 205 12.97 10.00 8.88
N ASN A 206 13.75 9.31 8.03
CA ASN A 206 14.80 8.34 8.41
C ASN A 206 14.30 7.06 9.12
N HIS A 207 13.00 6.79 9.15
CA HIS A 207 12.42 5.58 9.70
C HIS A 207 11.80 4.69 8.61
N PRO A 208 11.87 3.36 8.76
CA PRO A 208 11.27 2.42 7.83
C PRO A 208 9.75 2.35 8.05
N TYR A 209 9.00 2.57 6.99
CA TYR A 209 7.55 2.36 6.92
C TYR A 209 7.27 1.18 5.99
N VAL A 210 6.47 0.23 6.45
CA VAL A 210 6.10 -0.94 5.66
C VAL A 210 4.81 -0.66 4.88
N ILE A 211 4.82 -0.98 3.59
CA ILE A 211 3.70 -0.78 2.67
C ILE A 211 3.33 -2.10 1.98
N ASP A 212 2.21 -2.10 1.25
CA ASP A 212 1.73 -3.24 0.44
C ASP A 212 1.39 -4.51 1.23
N LEU A 213 0.46 -4.36 2.18
CA LEU A 213 -0.06 -5.45 3.03
C LEU A 213 -1.22 -6.22 2.39
N SER A 214 -1.38 -6.09 1.08
CA SER A 214 -2.41 -6.72 0.28
C SER A 214 -2.26 -8.26 0.27
N GLN A 215 -1.02 -8.74 0.30
CA GLN A 215 -0.67 -10.16 0.33
C GLN A 215 -0.46 -10.72 1.75
N ALA A 216 -0.49 -9.87 2.78
CA ALA A 216 -0.28 -10.31 4.15
C ALA A 216 -1.30 -11.38 4.58
N THR A 217 -0.83 -12.35 5.34
CA THR A 217 -1.60 -13.54 5.75
C THR A 217 -1.66 -13.64 7.26
N LEU A 218 -2.70 -14.29 7.78
CA LEU A 218 -2.79 -14.55 9.21
C LEU A 218 -1.73 -15.55 9.66
N ARG A 219 -1.22 -15.39 10.88
CA ARG A 219 -0.32 -16.34 11.54
C ARG A 219 -0.87 -17.77 11.56
N SER A 220 -2.19 -17.94 11.66
CA SER A 220 -2.85 -19.24 11.64
C SER A 220 -2.90 -19.92 10.27
N ASN A 221 -2.54 -19.22 9.19
CA ASN A 221 -2.49 -19.82 7.85
C ASN A 221 -1.38 -20.89 7.79
N PRO A 222 -1.61 -22.08 7.20
CA PRO A 222 -0.60 -23.15 7.11
C PRO A 222 0.73 -22.72 6.48
N SER A 223 0.71 -21.75 5.57
CA SER A 223 1.90 -21.23 4.90
C SER A 223 2.57 -20.07 5.64
N SER A 224 2.01 -19.57 6.74
CA SER A 224 2.50 -18.38 7.45
C SER A 224 3.96 -18.52 7.89
N ARG A 225 4.33 -19.71 8.38
CA ARG A 225 5.69 -19.98 8.84
C ARG A 225 6.71 -19.89 7.70
N MET A 226 6.41 -20.52 6.57
CA MET A 226 7.27 -20.47 5.38
C MET A 226 7.40 -19.04 4.85
N LEU A 227 6.31 -18.26 4.87
CA LEU A 227 6.31 -16.86 4.44
C LEU A 227 7.15 -15.98 5.38
N LEU A 228 7.06 -16.18 6.70
CA LEU A 228 7.86 -15.47 7.69
C LEU A 228 9.35 -15.74 7.48
N GLU A 229 9.75 -17.00 7.31
CA GLU A 229 11.14 -17.35 7.06
C GLU A 229 11.68 -16.74 5.77
N ARG A 230 10.83 -16.63 4.74
CA ARG A 230 11.19 -15.97 3.48
C ARG A 230 11.38 -14.46 3.67
N ASP A 231 10.47 -13.80 4.38
CA ASP A 231 10.57 -12.38 4.70
C ASP A 231 11.86 -12.08 5.49
N ILE A 232 12.18 -12.89 6.51
CA ILE A 232 13.43 -12.77 7.27
C ILE A 232 14.65 -12.94 6.35
N LYS A 233 14.66 -13.95 5.48
CA LYS A 233 15.76 -14.18 4.53
C LYS A 233 15.94 -12.99 3.56
N ASN A 234 14.85 -12.40 3.08
CA ASN A 234 14.89 -11.21 2.24
C ASN A 234 15.52 -10.03 2.97
N ILE A 235 15.11 -9.76 4.21
CA ILE A 235 15.68 -8.67 5.02
C ILE A 235 17.17 -8.89 5.31
N ILE A 236 17.58 -10.12 5.63
CA ILE A 236 19.00 -10.45 5.82
C ILE A 236 19.79 -10.23 4.52
N TYR A 237 19.22 -10.60 3.37
CA TYR A 237 19.83 -10.34 2.08
C TYR A 237 19.98 -8.83 1.81
N ASP A 238 18.94 -8.05 2.06
CA ASP A 238 18.94 -6.60 1.87
C ASP A 238 19.95 -5.89 2.79
N ALA A 239 20.15 -6.41 4.01
CA ALA A 239 21.12 -5.90 4.98
C ALA A 239 22.57 -5.97 4.49
N LYS A 240 22.89 -6.94 3.61
CA LYS A 240 24.23 -7.10 3.02
C LYS A 240 24.66 -5.87 2.21
N LYS A 241 23.71 -5.18 1.57
CA LYS A 241 23.97 -3.91 0.85
C LYS A 241 24.61 -2.86 1.77
N TYR A 242 24.30 -2.93 3.06
CA TYR A 242 24.78 -2.01 4.09
C TYR A 242 25.90 -2.60 4.96
N LYS A 243 26.51 -3.72 4.53
CA LYS A 243 27.57 -4.43 5.27
C LYS A 243 27.16 -4.88 6.67
N LEU A 244 25.87 -5.10 6.89
CA LEU A 244 25.35 -5.68 8.12
C LEU A 244 25.28 -7.21 7.98
N ASN A 245 25.82 -7.91 8.98
CA ASN A 245 25.74 -9.36 9.08
C ASN A 245 24.68 -9.72 10.12
N LEU A 246 23.45 -9.91 9.65
CA LEU A 246 22.34 -10.35 10.48
C LEU A 246 22.27 -11.87 10.54
N SER A 247 22.02 -12.41 11.73
CA SER A 247 21.88 -13.86 11.96
C SER A 247 20.44 -14.29 11.73
N TYR A 248 20.25 -15.29 10.86
CA TYR A 248 18.93 -15.86 10.59
C TYR A 248 18.33 -16.49 11.83
N ASP A 249 19.09 -17.32 12.53
CA ASP A 249 18.61 -18.04 13.70
C ASP A 249 18.26 -17.09 14.84
N ASP A 250 19.03 -16.00 15.04
CA ASP A 250 18.74 -15.03 16.10
C ASP A 250 17.44 -14.27 15.82
N ILE A 251 17.24 -13.81 14.57
CA ILE A 251 16.00 -13.13 14.18
C ILE A 251 14.81 -14.07 14.28
N LEU A 252 14.94 -15.30 13.76
CA LEU A 252 13.87 -16.27 13.79
C LEU A 252 13.51 -16.66 15.22
N ASN A 253 14.50 -16.94 16.07
CA ASN A 253 14.27 -17.27 17.48
C ASN A 253 13.64 -16.10 18.23
N ARG A 254 14.04 -14.85 17.94
CA ARG A 254 13.41 -13.67 18.52
C ARG A 254 11.92 -13.62 18.18
N VAL A 255 11.56 -13.77 16.90
CA VAL A 255 10.17 -13.65 16.45
C VAL A 255 9.30 -14.82 16.94
N LEU A 256 9.87 -16.02 17.13
CA LEU A 256 9.07 -17.18 17.52
C LEU A 256 8.90 -17.37 19.02
N ASN A 257 9.82 -16.80 19.80
CA ASN A 257 9.83 -16.92 21.25
C ASN A 257 9.42 -15.62 21.96
N GLY A 258 9.15 -14.53 21.20
CA GLY A 258 8.49 -13.32 21.68
C GLY A 258 7.00 -13.50 21.80
#